data_AF-A0A2D3RFF2-F1
#
_entry.id   AF-A0A2D3RFF2-F1
#
_cell.length_a   1.000
_cell.length_b   1.000
_cell.length_c   1.000
_cell.angle_alpha   90.00
_cell.angle_beta   90.00
_cell.angle_gamma   90.00
#
_symmetry.space_group_name_H-M   'P 1'
#
loop_
_entity.id
_entity.type
_entity.pdbx_description
1 polymer ?
#
loop_
_entity_poly.entity_id
_entity_poly.type
_entity_poly.pdbx_seq_one_letter_code
_entity_poly.pdbx_strand_id
1 'polypeptide(L)'
;MDRRKAIKKGFPISEAGFAKHGEEIFVPWGKVESWNLILSPVHVGVNESGSQKDNALMEFGMSARPLDNGSGWEIASASAFRFWNADMYRDLPVRVQYLMVAK
;
A
#
# COMPACT_ATOMS: atom_id res chain seq x y z
N MET A 1 6.01 22.38 5.30
CA MET A 1 7.46 22.68 5.16
C MET A 1 7.86 22.29 3.75
N ASP A 2 8.72 23.05 3.07
CA ASP A 2 9.18 22.75 1.70
C ASP A 2 10.43 21.85 1.71
N ARG A 3 10.60 20.99 0.69
CA ARG A 3 11.70 20.05 0.50
C ARG A 3 13.07 20.68 0.61
N ARG A 4 13.28 21.90 0.07
CA ARG A 4 14.58 22.60 0.20
C ARG A 4 14.94 22.90 1.66
N LYS A 5 13.95 23.23 2.49
CA LYS A 5 14.16 23.44 3.93
C LYS A 5 14.39 22.12 4.66
N ALA A 6 13.71 21.06 4.24
CA ALA A 6 13.88 19.72 4.79
C ALA A 6 15.33 19.21 4.58
N ILE A 7 15.86 19.33 3.36
CA ILE A 7 17.24 18.94 3.03
C ILE A 7 18.26 19.69 3.87
N LYS A 8 18.12 21.01 4.01
CA LYS A 8 19.03 21.83 4.83
C LYS A 8 19.04 21.43 6.30
N LYS A 9 17.94 20.86 6.80
CA LYS A 9 17.79 20.38 8.18
C LYS A 9 18.11 18.89 8.34
N GLY A 10 18.54 18.20 7.27
CA GLY A 10 18.88 16.78 7.32
C GLY A 10 17.69 15.83 7.40
N PHE A 11 16.48 16.28 7.05
CA PHE A 11 15.32 15.39 6.98
C PHE A 11 15.38 14.47 5.76
N PRO A 12 14.82 13.25 5.84
CA PRO A 12 14.79 12.32 4.71
C PRO A 12 13.95 12.88 3.55
N ILE A 13 14.37 12.59 2.32
CA ILE A 13 13.64 12.94 1.09
C ILE A 13 12.92 11.74 0.46
N SER A 14 13.13 10.56 1.03
CA SER A 14 12.46 9.32 0.64
C SER A 14 12.41 8.39 1.85
N GLU A 15 11.34 7.61 1.96
CA GLU A 15 11.19 6.60 3.00
C GLU A 15 10.44 5.40 2.43
N ALA A 16 10.88 4.19 2.75
CA ALA A 16 10.28 2.96 2.26
C ALA A 16 10.01 2.01 3.42
N GLY A 17 8.99 1.18 3.26
CA GLY A 17 8.61 0.24 4.28
C GLY A 17 7.50 -0.68 3.82
N PHE A 18 6.83 -1.28 4.80
CA PHE A 18 5.70 -2.15 4.56
C PHE A 18 4.54 -1.70 5.42
N ALA A 19 3.33 -1.90 4.90
CA ALA A 19 2.10 -1.64 5.62
C ALA A 19 1.08 -2.75 5.34
N LYS A 20 0.16 -2.97 6.27
CA LYS A 20 -1.00 -3.85 6.09
C LYS A 20 -2.25 -3.02 5.82
N HIS A 21 -3.31 -3.70 5.38
CA HIS A 21 -4.62 -3.09 5.32
C HIS A 21 -5.04 -2.54 6.69
N GLY A 22 -5.52 -1.29 6.70
CA GLY A 22 -5.92 -0.54 7.90
C GLY A 22 -4.77 0.11 8.66
N GLU A 23 -3.51 -0.09 8.23
CA GLU A 23 -2.36 0.52 8.89
C GLU A 23 -2.15 1.96 8.42
N GLU A 24 -1.74 2.83 9.34
CA GLU A 24 -1.40 4.22 9.08
C GLU A 24 0.11 4.36 8.82
N ILE A 25 0.47 5.10 7.77
CA ILE A 25 1.85 5.49 7.48
C ILE A 25 1.98 7.02 7.56
N PHE A 26 3.02 7.49 8.24
CA PHE A 26 3.20 8.91 8.53
C PHE A 26 4.26 9.53 7.63
N VAL A 27 4.01 10.76 7.16
CA VAL A 27 5.04 11.50 6.44
C VAL A 27 6.19 11.86 7.39
N PRO A 28 7.45 11.72 6.98
CA PRO A 28 8.60 12.05 7.82
C PRO A 28 8.65 13.52 8.25
N TRP A 29 8.05 14.39 7.44
CA TRP A 29 7.87 15.80 7.75
C TRP A 29 6.80 16.43 6.87
N GLY A 30 6.28 17.58 7.31
CA GLY A 30 5.28 18.32 6.54
C GLY A 30 3.91 17.65 6.55
N LYS A 31 3.27 17.59 5.40
CA LYS A 31 1.91 17.06 5.18
C LYS A 31 1.91 16.17 3.94
N VAL A 32 0.88 15.35 3.76
CA VAL A 32 0.72 14.46 2.59
C VAL A 32 0.90 15.17 1.23
N GLU A 33 0.56 16.45 1.13
CA GLU A 33 0.74 17.26 -0.07
C GLU A 33 2.21 17.44 -0.49
N SER A 34 3.14 17.34 0.47
CA SER A 34 4.60 17.47 0.27
C SER A 34 5.25 16.16 -0.22
N TRP A 35 4.48 15.09 -0.38
CA TRP A 35 4.98 13.75 -0.66
C TRP A 35 4.17 13.07 -1.76
N ASN A 36 4.83 12.20 -2.51
CA ASN A 36 4.21 11.18 -3.36
C ASN A 36 4.25 9.86 -2.60
N LEU A 37 3.19 9.07 -2.72
CA LEU A 37 3.11 7.71 -2.18
C LEU A 37 2.99 6.73 -3.35
N ILE A 38 3.89 5.75 -3.39
CA ILE A 38 3.87 4.64 -4.34
C ILE A 38 3.60 3.37 -3.54
N LEU A 39 2.60 2.61 -3.95
CA LEU A 39 2.23 1.34 -3.33
C LEU A 39 2.43 0.19 -4.33
N SER A 40 2.88 -0.93 -3.81
CA SER A 40 3.02 -2.17 -4.57
C SER A 40 2.68 -3.36 -3.67
N PRO A 41 2.01 -4.40 -4.19
CA PRO A 41 1.65 -5.54 -3.37
C PRO A 41 2.91 -6.40 -3.12
N VAL A 42 3.07 -6.92 -1.90
CA VAL A 42 4.20 -7.84 -1.59
C VAL A 42 3.93 -9.22 -2.16
N HIS A 43 2.68 -9.67 -2.06
CA HIS A 43 2.22 -10.94 -2.62
C HIS A 43 0.84 -10.72 -3.24
N VAL A 44 0.65 -11.34 -4.41
CA VAL A 44 -0.63 -11.33 -5.13
C VAL A 44 -1.02 -12.79 -5.28
N GLY A 45 -2.10 -13.17 -4.61
CA GLY A 45 -2.68 -14.51 -4.71
C GLY A 45 -2.47 -15.44 -3.53
N VAL A 46 -3.15 -16.58 -3.60
CA VAL A 46 -3.04 -17.68 -2.65
C VAL A 46 -2.35 -18.85 -3.34
N ASN A 47 -1.33 -19.40 -2.70
CA ASN A 47 -0.72 -20.66 -3.13
C ASN A 47 -1.43 -21.80 -2.40
N GLU A 48 -2.33 -22.50 -3.10
CA GLU A 48 -3.07 -23.63 -2.55
C GLU A 48 -2.24 -24.93 -2.62
N SER A 49 -2.21 -25.68 -1.52
CA SER A 49 -1.53 -26.98 -1.48
C SER A 49 -2.21 -27.99 -2.39
N GLY A 50 -1.49 -28.50 -3.39
CA GLY A 50 -2.00 -29.49 -4.35
C GLY A 50 -2.70 -28.92 -5.59
N SER A 51 -2.76 -27.60 -5.76
CA SER A 51 -3.36 -26.95 -6.93
C SER A 51 -2.44 -27.00 -8.16
N GLN A 52 -3.00 -27.32 -9.33
CA GLN A 52 -2.31 -27.43 -10.62
C GLN A 52 -2.04 -26.08 -11.31
N LYS A 53 -1.96 -24.96 -10.56
CA LYS A 53 -1.81 -23.62 -11.14
C LYS A 53 -2.94 -23.27 -12.12
N ASP A 54 -4.17 -23.69 -11.82
CA ASP A 54 -5.33 -23.27 -12.60
C ASP A 54 -5.50 -21.75 -12.46
N ASN A 55 -5.75 -21.09 -13.59
CA ASN A 55 -5.77 -19.64 -13.75
C ASN A 55 -6.95 -19.01 -12.99
N ALA A 56 -6.84 -18.92 -11.66
CA ALA A 56 -7.75 -18.12 -10.86
C ALA A 56 -7.56 -16.66 -11.27
N LEU A 57 -8.64 -16.02 -11.75
CA LEU A 57 -8.65 -14.59 -11.98
C LEU A 57 -8.49 -13.90 -10.63
N MET A 58 -7.51 -13.00 -10.58
CA MET A 58 -7.05 -12.40 -9.34
C MET A 58 -7.18 -10.89 -9.44
N GLU A 59 -8.01 -10.33 -8.58
CA GLU A 59 -8.17 -8.90 -8.45
C GLU A 59 -7.37 -8.43 -7.24
N PHE A 60 -6.56 -7.39 -7.43
CA PHE A 60 -5.85 -6.73 -6.34
C PHE A 60 -6.14 -5.24 -6.39
N GLY A 61 -6.67 -4.71 -5.29
CA GLY A 61 -6.93 -3.29 -5.09
C GLY A 61 -5.96 -2.74 -4.06
N MET A 62 -5.32 -1.62 -4.37
CA MET A 62 -4.53 -0.85 -3.41
C MET A 62 -4.87 0.62 -3.56
N SER A 63 -5.18 1.25 -2.44
CA SER A 63 -5.35 2.67 -2.34
C SER A 63 -4.86 3.15 -0.96
N ALA A 64 -4.76 4.46 -0.83
CA ALA A 64 -4.36 5.12 0.39
C ALA A 64 -5.27 6.33 0.59
N ARG A 65 -5.91 6.43 1.76
CA ARG A 65 -6.73 7.58 2.12
C ARG A 65 -5.91 8.51 3.02
N PRO A 66 -5.79 9.81 2.70
CA PRO A 66 -5.18 10.76 3.63
C PRO A 66 -5.90 10.76 4.99
N LEU A 67 -5.14 10.79 6.07
CA LEU A 67 -5.67 11.01 7.42
C LEU A 67 -6.22 12.44 7.53
N ASP A 68 -7.22 12.65 8.38
CA ASP A 68 -7.92 13.95 8.53
C ASP A 68 -6.96 15.08 8.97
N ASN A 69 -5.93 14.72 9.74
CA ASN A 69 -4.88 15.66 10.17
C ASN A 69 -3.81 15.93 9.08
N GLY A 70 -3.89 15.27 7.93
CA GLY A 70 -2.96 15.38 6.80
C GLY A 70 -1.53 14.93 7.09
N SER A 71 -1.28 14.20 8.18
CA SER A 71 0.07 13.74 8.56
C SER A 71 0.47 12.41 7.94
N GLY A 72 -0.41 11.77 7.19
CA GLY A 72 -0.18 10.42 6.71
C GLY A 72 -1.35 9.88 5.89
N TRP A 73 -1.28 8.58 5.62
CA TRP A 73 -2.33 7.84 4.93
C TRP A 73 -2.69 6.57 5.68
N GLU A 74 -3.95 6.19 5.63
CA GLU A 74 -4.43 4.85 5.96
C GLU A 74 -4.42 3.99 4.69
N ILE A 75 -3.86 2.77 4.79
CA ILE A 75 -3.74 1.86 3.66
C ILE A 75 -5.00 1.01 3.49
N ALA A 76 -5.60 1.06 2.30
CA ALA A 76 -6.67 0.19 1.88
C ALA A 76 -6.15 -0.81 0.84
N SER A 77 -5.99 -2.08 1.23
CA SER A 77 -5.46 -3.12 0.35
C SER A 77 -6.24 -4.42 0.50
N ALA A 78 -6.78 -4.91 -0.61
CA ALA A 78 -7.53 -6.15 -0.66
C ALA A 78 -7.14 -6.94 -1.91
N SER A 79 -7.17 -8.26 -1.80
CA SER A 79 -7.19 -9.15 -2.96
C SER A 79 -8.42 -10.01 -2.91
N ALA A 80 -9.04 -10.21 -4.07
CA ALA A 80 -10.07 -11.20 -4.28
C ALA A 80 -9.56 -12.24 -5.29
N PHE A 81 -9.91 -13.50 -5.05
CA PHE A 81 -9.70 -14.59 -6.00
C PHE A 81 -11.05 -15.25 -6.28
N ARG A 82 -11.22 -15.81 -7.48
CA ARG A 82 -12.38 -16.64 -7.83
C ARG A 82 -11.95 -18.09 -8.04
N PHE A 83 -12.55 -19.00 -7.26
CA PHE A 83 -12.34 -20.45 -7.41
C PHE A 83 -13.29 -21.03 -8.46
N TRP A 84 -12.79 -21.41 -9.63
CA TRP A 84 -13.59 -22.07 -10.68
C TRP A 84 -14.92 -21.32 -10.94
N ASN A 85 -15.90 -21.95 -11.58
CA ASN A 85 -17.25 -21.42 -11.76
C ASN A 85 -18.07 -21.27 -10.45
N ALA A 86 -17.43 -21.18 -9.29
CA ALA A 86 -18.11 -20.90 -8.01
C ALA A 86 -18.02 -19.41 -7.67
N ASP A 87 -19.10 -18.86 -7.14
CA ASP A 87 -19.21 -17.45 -6.75
C ASP A 87 -18.58 -17.14 -5.38
N MET A 88 -17.52 -17.86 -5.01
CA MET A 88 -16.80 -17.58 -3.78
C MET A 88 -15.78 -16.47 -3.99
N TYR A 89 -16.12 -15.28 -3.50
CA TYR A 89 -15.20 -14.16 -3.30
C TYR A 89 -14.70 -14.19 -1.86
N ARG A 90 -13.38 -14.07 -1.67
CA ARG A 90 -12.79 -13.85 -0.34
C ARG A 90 -11.86 -12.66 -0.41
N ASP A 91 -12.20 -11.61 0.32
CA ASP A 91 -11.30 -10.50 0.56
C ASP A 91 -10.22 -10.94 1.55
N LEU A 92 -8.98 -10.91 1.10
CA LEU A 92 -7.82 -11.13 1.94
C LEU A 92 -7.07 -9.80 2.11
N PRO A 93 -6.79 -9.35 3.35
CA PRO A 93 -5.96 -8.18 3.56
C PRO A 93 -4.55 -8.46 3.04
N VAL A 94 -4.09 -7.63 2.10
CA VAL A 94 -2.78 -7.77 1.46
C VAL A 94 -1.77 -6.86 2.13
N ARG A 95 -0.56 -7.36 2.37
CA ARG A 95 0.58 -6.52 2.77
C ARG A 95 1.12 -5.80 1.54
N VAL A 96 1.32 -4.49 1.67
CA VAL A 96 1.93 -3.65 0.64
C VAL A 96 3.34 -3.25 1.04
N GLN A 97 4.20 -3.05 0.05
CA GLN A 97 5.40 -2.26 0.18
C GLN A 97 5.07 -0.82 -0.25
N TYR A 98 5.61 0.16 0.46
CA TYR A 98 5.43 1.57 0.12
C TYR A 98 6.78 2.24 -0.12
N LEU A 99 6.76 3.25 -0.99
CA LEU A 99 7.81 4.23 -1.16
C LEU A 99 7.18 5.63 -1.12
N MET A 100 7.59 6.41 -0.13
CA MET A 100 7.32 7.83 -0.01
C MET A 100 8.47 8.61 -0.64
N VAL A 101 8.16 9.60 -1.49
CA VAL A 101 9.17 10.49 -2.08
C VAL A 101 8.73 11.94 -1.91
N ALA A 102 9.58 12.77 -1.33
CA ALA A 102 9.32 14.19 -1.16
C ALA A 102 9.22 14.89 -2.52
N LYS A 103 8.20 15.75 -2.68
CA LYS A 103 8.01 16.61 -3.84
C LYS A 103 9.04 17.75 -3.85
#